data_AF-A0A4Y9NGZ4-F1
#
_entry.id   AF-A0A4Y9NGZ4-F1
#
_cell.length_a   1.000
_cell.length_b   1.000
_cell.length_c   1.000
_cell.angle_alpha   90.00
_cell.angle_beta   90.00
_cell.angle_gamma   90.00
#
_symmetry.space_group_name_H-M   'P 1'
#
loop_
_entity.id
_entity.type
_entity.pdbx_description
1 polymer ?
#
loop_
_entity_poly.entity_id
_entity_poly.type
_entity_poly.pdbx_seq_one_letter_code
_entity_poly.pdbx_strand_id
1 'polypeptide(L)'
;MTDPIVDTAVVARLRAAGCVFAEDEARLLAEAAATPDALTALVGQRVAGLPLEHLLGWAEFCGLRIAVDPGVFVPRRRTELLVREAAARAPSRPVVVDLCCGSGAVGAALAAVLDVAELHAADV
;
A
#
# COMPACT_ATOMS: atom_id res chain seq x y z
N MET A 1 20.01 -11.58 14.27
CA MET A 1 18.69 -11.43 13.61
C MET A 1 18.95 -11.79 12.16
N THR A 2 18.76 -13.06 11.83
CA THR A 2 19.11 -13.62 10.51
C THR A 2 18.04 -13.15 9.53
N ASP A 3 18.45 -12.44 8.49
CA ASP A 3 17.58 -12.10 7.38
C ASP A 3 16.92 -13.40 6.89
N PRO A 4 15.59 -13.51 6.81
CA PRO A 4 14.97 -14.70 6.24
C PRO A 4 15.55 -14.88 4.84
N ILE A 5 16.10 -16.07 4.57
CA ILE A 5 16.71 -16.37 3.27
C ILE A 5 15.62 -16.20 2.21
N VAL A 6 15.64 -15.07 1.52
CA VAL A 6 14.70 -14.78 0.44
C VAL A 6 14.99 -15.78 -0.67
N ASP A 7 13.95 -16.50 -1.10
CA ASP A 7 14.09 -17.53 -2.15
C ASP A 7 14.67 -16.89 -3.42
N THR A 8 15.91 -17.26 -3.73
CA THR A 8 16.65 -16.71 -4.87
C THR A 8 15.95 -16.97 -6.20
N ALA A 9 15.16 -18.06 -6.30
CA ALA A 9 14.38 -18.36 -7.49
C ALA A 9 13.19 -17.41 -7.64
N VAL A 10 12.52 -17.03 -6.54
CA VAL A 10 11.43 -16.04 -6.56
C VAL A 10 11.96 -14.67 -6.96
N VAL A 11 13.06 -14.23 -6.36
CA VAL A 11 13.70 -12.95 -6.71
C VAL A 11 14.08 -12.91 -8.19
N ALA A 12 14.71 -13.98 -8.71
CA ALA A 12 15.08 -14.06 -10.12
C ALA A 12 13.86 -13.97 -11.05
N ARG A 13 12.75 -14.63 -10.71
CA ARG A 13 11.50 -14.57 -11.48
C ARG A 13 10.90 -13.16 -11.48
N LEU A 14 10.81 -12.50 -10.32
CA LEU A 14 10.28 -11.14 -10.21
C LEU A 14 11.14 -10.13 -10.99
N ARG A 15 12.47 -10.25 -10.88
CA ARG A 15 13.41 -9.40 -11.63
C ARG A 15 13.29 -9.60 -13.14
N ALA A 16 13.17 -10.85 -13.60
CA ALA A 16 12.96 -11.15 -15.01
C ALA A 16 11.64 -10.57 -15.56
N ALA A 17 10.63 -10.39 -14.69
CA ALA A 17 9.38 -9.73 -15.01
C ALA A 17 9.43 -8.18 -14.90
N GLY A 18 10.61 -7.60 -14.60
CA GLY A 18 10.79 -6.15 -14.50
C GLY A 18 10.45 -5.54 -13.14
N CYS A 19 10.27 -6.35 -12.09
CA CYS A 19 10.08 -5.82 -10.73
C CYS A 19 11.41 -5.20 -10.24
N VAL A 20 11.40 -3.89 -9.99
CA VAL A 20 12.61 -3.12 -9.62
C VAL A 20 13.11 -3.49 -8.23
N PHE A 21 12.20 -3.77 -7.29
CA PHE A 21 12.49 -4.09 -5.89
C PHE A 21 12.25 -5.58 -5.60
N ALA A 22 12.72 -6.46 -6.49
CA ALA A 22 12.39 -7.89 -6.48
C ALA A 22 12.64 -8.58 -5.13
N GLU A 23 13.71 -8.22 -4.42
CA GLU A 23 14.03 -8.74 -3.08
C GLU A 23 12.96 -8.37 -2.04
N ASP A 24 12.56 -7.09 -1.98
CA ASP A 24 11.53 -6.63 -1.05
C ASP A 24 10.16 -7.21 -1.38
N GLU A 25 9.81 -7.24 -2.67
CA GLU A 25 8.56 -7.85 -3.12
C GLU A 25 8.52 -9.35 -2.80
N ALA A 26 9.62 -10.08 -3.01
CA ALA A 26 9.71 -11.50 -2.68
C ALA A 26 9.50 -11.76 -1.18
N ARG A 27 10.12 -10.92 -0.32
CA ARG A 27 9.93 -11.00 1.13
C ARG A 27 8.47 -10.75 1.52
N LEU A 28 7.84 -9.71 0.98
CA LEU A 28 6.44 -9.39 1.27
C LEU A 28 5.48 -10.50 0.81
N LEU A 29 5.71 -11.06 -0.38
CA LEU A 29 4.90 -12.16 -0.91
C LEU A 29 5.09 -13.44 -0.07
N ALA A 30 6.30 -13.72 0.40
CA ALA A 30 6.58 -14.84 1.28
C ALA A 30 5.94 -14.66 2.66
N GLU A 31 5.96 -13.45 3.22
CA GLU A 31 5.25 -13.11 4.48
C GLU A 31 3.73 -13.24 4.34
N ALA A 32 3.17 -12.91 3.17
CA ALA A 32 1.73 -13.01 2.90
C ALA A 32 1.25 -14.44 2.60
N ALA A 33 2.15 -15.32 2.12
CA ALA A 33 1.80 -16.67 1.73
C ALA A 33 1.78 -17.64 2.92
N ALA A 34 0.63 -18.30 3.15
CA ALA A 34 0.52 -19.34 4.18
C ALA A 34 1.22 -20.66 3.81
N THR A 35 1.45 -20.92 2.51
CA THR A 35 2.04 -22.16 1.99
C THR A 35 2.94 -21.88 0.77
N PRO A 36 3.86 -22.81 0.41
CA PRO A 36 4.65 -22.70 -0.82
C PRO A 36 3.81 -22.61 -2.11
N ASP A 37 2.67 -23.30 -2.16
CA ASP A 37 1.74 -23.24 -3.29
C ASP A 37 1.07 -21.87 -3.39
N ALA A 38 0.67 -21.30 -2.24
CA ALA A 38 0.12 -19.94 -2.18
C ALA A 38 1.17 -18.92 -2.64
N LEU A 39 2.43 -19.05 -2.21
CA LEU A 39 3.53 -18.19 -2.67
C LEU A 39 3.72 -18.30 -4.19
N THR A 40 3.72 -19.53 -4.72
CA THR A 40 3.84 -19.77 -6.16
C THR A 40 2.71 -19.09 -6.94
N ALA A 41 1.48 -19.15 -6.43
CA ALA A 41 0.32 -18.49 -7.02
C ALA A 41 0.45 -16.95 -7.01
N LEU A 42 0.80 -16.37 -5.85
CA LEU A 42 0.98 -14.92 -5.71
C LEU A 42 2.10 -14.38 -6.61
N VAL A 43 3.23 -15.08 -6.68
CA VAL A 43 4.34 -14.73 -7.59
C VAL A 43 3.88 -14.83 -9.05
N GLY A 44 3.10 -15.86 -9.41
CA GLY A 44 2.52 -16.00 -10.74
C GLY A 44 1.64 -14.81 -11.13
N GLN A 45 0.76 -14.38 -10.23
CA GLN A 45 -0.09 -13.21 -10.44
C GLN A 45 0.72 -11.91 -10.53
N ARG A 46 1.73 -11.74 -9.68
CA ARG A 46 2.61 -10.57 -9.70
C ARG A 46 3.35 -10.45 -11.03
N VAL A 47 3.92 -11.56 -11.52
CA VAL A 47 4.60 -11.66 -12.82
C VAL A 47 3.63 -11.39 -13.98
N ALA A 48 2.35 -11.77 -13.84
CA ALA A 48 1.31 -11.45 -14.83
C ALA A 48 0.89 -9.98 -14.85
N GLY A 49 1.46 -9.14 -13.97
CA GLY A 49 1.24 -7.70 -13.95
C GLY A 49 0.21 -7.21 -12.93
N LEU A 50 -0.30 -8.08 -12.04
CA LEU A 50 -1.14 -7.61 -10.93
C LEU A 50 -0.30 -6.72 -9.99
N PRO A 51 -0.85 -5.58 -9.51
CA PRO A 51 -0.18 -4.76 -8.50
C PRO A 51 0.11 -5.56 -7.24
N LEU A 52 1.30 -5.37 -6.66
CA LEU A 52 1.70 -6.06 -5.44
C LEU A 52 0.72 -5.80 -4.30
N GLU A 53 0.28 -4.56 -4.14
CA GLU A 53 -0.59 -4.13 -3.05
C GLU A 53 -1.94 -4.82 -3.09
N HIS A 54 -2.48 -5.13 -4.28
CA HIS A 54 -3.70 -5.93 -4.42
C HIS A 54 -3.48 -7.40 -4.03
N LEU A 55 -2.28 -7.94 -4.22
CA LEU A 55 -1.94 -9.29 -3.78
C LEU A 55 -1.75 -9.36 -2.26
N LEU A 56 -1.22 -8.29 -1.67
CA LEU A 56 -1.04 -8.18 -0.21
C LEU A 56 -2.35 -7.78 0.51
N GLY A 57 -3.30 -7.19 -0.21
CA GLY A 57 -4.54 -6.60 0.35
C GLY A 57 -4.32 -5.26 1.05
N TRP A 58 -3.12 -4.67 0.94
CA TRP A 58 -2.81 -3.39 1.56
C TRP A 58 -1.65 -2.66 0.85
N ALA A 59 -1.59 -1.35 1.05
CA ALA A 59 -0.50 -0.47 0.64
C ALA A 59 0.03 0.33 1.84
N GLU A 60 1.35 0.53 1.90
CA GLU A 60 1.94 1.49 2.85
C GLU A 60 1.70 2.91 2.36
N PHE A 61 1.14 3.77 3.21
CA PHE A 61 0.90 5.18 2.91
C PHE A 61 0.99 6.03 4.18
N CYS A 62 1.87 7.03 4.20
CA CYS A 62 2.09 7.87 5.38
C CYS A 62 2.37 7.08 6.69
N GLY A 63 3.04 5.93 6.59
CA GLY A 63 3.32 5.05 7.72
C GLY A 63 2.13 4.19 8.19
N LEU A 64 0.99 4.26 7.49
CA LEU A 64 -0.18 3.42 7.72
C LEU A 64 -0.22 2.26 6.72
N ARG A 65 -0.81 1.13 7.11
CA ARG A 65 -1.26 0.09 6.17
C ARG A 65 -2.70 0.36 5.80
N ILE A 66 -2.92 0.83 4.57
CA ILE A 66 -4.24 1.10 4.03
C ILE A 66 -4.72 -0.15 3.28
N ALA A 67 -5.89 -0.68 3.64
CA ALA A 67 -6.49 -1.80 2.94
C ALA A 67 -6.80 -1.42 1.48
N VAL A 68 -6.50 -2.32 0.55
CA VAL A 68 -6.81 -2.14 -0.86
C VAL A 68 -7.37 -3.42 -1.46
N ASP A 69 -8.47 -3.29 -2.19
CA ASP A 69 -9.11 -4.38 -2.91
C ASP A 69 -8.93 -4.23 -4.43
N PRO A 70 -9.14 -5.30 -5.22
CA PRO A 70 -9.20 -5.20 -6.67
C PRO A 70 -10.18 -4.10 -7.12
N GLY A 71 -9.74 -3.26 -8.05
CA GLY A 71 -10.51 -2.10 -8.53
C GLY A 71 -10.33 -0.83 -7.70
N VAL A 72 -9.78 -0.91 -6.48
CA VAL A 72 -9.44 0.26 -5.67
C VAL A 72 -8.08 0.82 -6.09
N PHE A 73 -8.00 2.13 -6.27
CA PHE A 73 -6.75 2.80 -6.60
C PHE A 73 -5.74 2.68 -5.45
N VAL A 74 -4.58 2.08 -5.76
CA VAL A 74 -3.50 1.91 -4.78
C VAL A 74 -2.88 3.28 -4.45
N PRO A 75 -2.86 3.70 -3.16
CA PRO A 75 -2.24 4.95 -2.73
C PRO A 75 -0.81 5.11 -3.25
N ARG A 76 -0.44 6.33 -3.63
CA ARG A 76 0.89 6.59 -4.21
C ARG A 76 1.71 7.41 -3.24
N ARG A 77 2.99 7.06 -3.07
CA ARG A 77 3.96 7.81 -2.24
C ARG A 77 3.98 9.32 -2.55
N ARG A 78 3.79 9.70 -3.83
CA ARG A 78 3.71 11.13 -4.22
C ARG A 78 2.55 11.88 -3.55
N THR A 79 1.45 11.19 -3.24
CA THR A 79 0.26 11.77 -2.57
C THR A 79 0.53 12.06 -1.09
N GLU A 80 1.58 11.49 -0.48
CA GLU A 80 1.94 11.82 0.91
C GLU A 80 2.35 13.29 1.09
N LEU A 81 2.85 13.94 0.03
CA LEU A 81 3.12 15.37 0.08
C LEU A 81 1.83 16.17 0.31
N LEU A 82 0.71 15.79 -0.32
CA LEU A 82 -0.58 16.43 -0.13
C LEU A 82 -1.02 16.36 1.35
N VAL A 83 -0.88 15.19 1.98
CA VAL A 83 -1.19 14.99 3.40
C VAL A 83 -0.35 15.93 4.27
N ARG A 84 0.97 15.98 4.05
CA ARG A 84 1.87 16.84 4.82
C ARG A 84 1.53 18.32 4.66
N GLU A 85 1.28 18.78 3.44
CA GLU A 85 0.95 20.19 3.18
C GLU A 85 -0.41 20.58 3.78
N ALA A 86 -1.40 19.68 3.74
CA ALA A 86 -2.71 19.90 4.35
C ALA A 86 -2.61 19.95 5.88
N ALA A 87 -1.89 19.00 6.50
CA ALA A 87 -1.69 18.98 7.94
C ALA A 87 -0.97 20.23 8.45
N ALA A 88 0.05 20.72 7.73
CA ALA A 88 0.79 21.92 8.09
C ALA A 88 -0.05 23.22 8.06
N ARG A 89 -1.20 23.21 7.37
CA ARG A 89 -2.10 24.37 7.22
C ARG A 89 -3.42 24.19 7.96
N ALA A 90 -3.65 23.03 8.57
CA ALA A 90 -4.89 22.74 9.25
C ALA A 90 -5.05 23.64 10.49
N PRO A 91 -6.25 24.17 10.76
CA PRO A 91 -6.57 24.74 12.07
C PRO A 91 -6.51 23.64 13.15
N SER A 92 -6.61 24.02 14.43
CA SER A 92 -6.47 23.09 15.55
C SER A 92 -7.44 21.90 15.52
N ARG A 93 -8.68 22.11 15.04
CA ARG A 93 -9.72 21.09 14.94
C ARG A 93 -10.48 21.19 13.62
N PRO A 94 -9.91 20.69 12.52
CA PRO A 94 -10.46 20.89 11.19
C PRO A 94 -11.67 19.98 10.91
N VAL A 95 -12.55 20.44 10.04
CA VAL A 95 -13.43 19.57 9.26
C VAL A 95 -12.69 19.24 7.97
N VAL A 96 -12.51 17.96 7.68
CA VAL A 96 -11.79 17.46 6.50
C VAL A 96 -12.79 16.85 5.52
N VAL A 97 -12.59 17.15 4.24
CA VAL A 97 -13.35 16.53 3.14
C VAL A 97 -12.35 15.88 2.18
N ASP A 98 -12.44 14.55 2.04
CA ASP A 98 -11.65 13.74 1.11
C ASP A 98 -12.54 13.33 -0.08
N LEU A 99 -12.42 14.07 -1.19
CA LEU A 99 -13.22 13.83 -2.40
C LEU A 99 -12.46 12.93 -3.37
N CYS A 100 -13.19 11.98 -3.96
CA CYS A 100 -12.61 10.88 -4.74
C CYS A 100 -11.64 10.07 -3.85
N CYS A 101 -12.12 9.71 -2.65
CA CYS A 101 -11.29 9.22 -1.56
C CYS A 101 -10.63 7.87 -1.88
N GLY A 102 -11.16 7.10 -2.83
CA GLY A 102 -10.72 5.76 -3.20
C GLY A 102 -10.65 4.86 -1.99
N SER A 103 -9.44 4.45 -1.63
CA SER A 103 -9.16 3.67 -0.41
C SER A 103 -9.31 4.46 0.90
N GLY A 104 -9.61 5.77 0.85
CA GLY A 104 -9.68 6.66 2.00
C GLY A 104 -8.31 7.02 2.57
N ALA A 105 -7.22 6.76 1.84
CA ALA A 105 -5.86 6.85 2.35
C ALA A 105 -5.48 8.26 2.85
N VAL A 106 -5.92 9.31 2.14
CA VAL A 106 -5.61 10.70 2.49
C VAL A 106 -6.36 11.10 3.76
N GLY A 107 -7.68 10.87 3.82
CA GLY A 107 -8.49 11.13 5.00
C GLY A 107 -7.97 10.38 6.25
N ALA A 108 -7.65 9.09 6.10
CA ALA A 108 -7.09 8.28 7.18
C ALA A 108 -5.74 8.81 7.68
N ALA A 109 -4.85 9.21 6.76
CA ALA A 109 -3.54 9.77 7.12
C ALA A 109 -3.66 11.12 7.84
N LEU A 110 -4.60 11.98 7.44
CA LEU A 110 -4.87 13.24 8.13
C LEU A 110 -5.45 13.01 9.52
N ALA A 111 -6.41 12.10 9.67
CA ALA A 111 -6.98 11.74 10.96
C ALA A 111 -5.96 11.11 11.93
N ALA A 112 -4.89 10.49 11.41
CA ALA A 112 -3.82 9.94 12.23
C ALA A 112 -2.87 11.00 12.82
N VAL A 113 -2.82 12.23 12.26
CA VAL A 113 -1.87 13.27 12.67
C VAL A 113 -2.51 14.58 13.14
N LEU A 114 -3.83 14.72 13.00
CA LEU A 114 -4.60 15.90 13.40
C LEU A 114 -5.71 15.53 14.37
N ASP A 115 -6.10 16.44 15.26
CA ASP A 115 -7.34 16.34 16.05
C ASP A 115 -8.55 16.73 15.18
N VAL A 116 -8.89 15.88 14.21
CA VAL A 116 -9.99 16.13 13.25
C VAL A 116 -11.33 16.20 13.98
N ALA A 117 -12.09 17.27 13.76
CA ALA A 117 -13.44 17.41 14.30
C ALA A 117 -14.42 16.49 13.57
N GLU A 118 -14.37 16.51 12.23
CA GLU A 118 -15.18 15.67 11.35
C GLU A 118 -14.39 15.32 10.09
N LEU A 119 -14.54 14.09 9.60
CA LEU A 119 -13.99 13.63 8.33
C LEU A 119 -15.13 13.13 7.44
N HIS A 120 -15.30 13.77 6.29
CA HIS A 120 -16.24 13.38 5.25
C HIS A 120 -15.46 12.81 4.07
N ALA A 121 -15.77 11.60 3.64
CA ALA A 121 -15.13 10.94 2.51
C ALA A 121 -16.19 10.48 1.50
N ALA A 122 -15.93 10.71 0.21
CA ALA A 122 -16.87 10.34 -0.85
C ALA A 122 -16.13 9.91 -2.13
N ASP A 123 -16.74 8.95 -2.84
CA ASP A 123 -16.32 8.47 -4.15
C ASP A 123 -17.56 8.02 -4.97
N VAL A 124 -17.39 7.79 -6.27
CA VAL A 124 -18.48 7.47 -7.24
C VAL A 124 -18.80 5.98 -7.35
#